data_AF-A0A927MVJ3-F1
#
_entry.id   AF-A0A927MVJ3-F1
#
_cell.length_a   1.000
_cell.length_b   1.000
_cell.length_c   1.000
_cell.angle_alpha   90.00
_cell.angle_beta   90.00
_cell.angle_gamma   90.00
#
_symmetry.space_group_name_H-M   'P 1'
#
loop_
_entity.id
_entity.type
_entity.pdbx_description
1 polymer ?
#
loop_
_entity_poly.entity_id
_entity_poly.type
_entity_poly.pdbx_seq_one_letter_code
_entity_poly.pdbx_strand_id
1 'polypeptide(L)'
;MAWRVVGQLVPLSGTFSGTPWRQRPGYRGGAHLDAGVHNVAQIRLLCGDAAKVHGAIQWANSTIDAPSDLTLNLEFDSGAIGNYTASYPELAVPREPNEMRMYGTDGVLVLNGARGERRVTLHRADGSHERHTFQGIDNGYHGELRNFADAVVHGEPVVGTIRQSFTNMLTILRGLDSAEKGTVVSLADLADGASGVSGVPLWRPRGASGLFDGLPGSHTVSSDQADGGEA
;
A
#
# COMPACT_ATOMS: atom_id res chain seq x y z
N MET A 1 10.30 -7.57 -1.35
CA MET A 1 8.86 -7.35 -1.08
C MET A 1 8.04 -7.79 -2.29
N ALA A 2 6.88 -8.42 -2.09
CA ALA A 2 5.96 -8.74 -3.17
C ALA A 2 4.55 -8.28 -2.77
N TRP A 3 3.90 -7.47 -3.60
CA TRP A 3 2.54 -6.99 -3.33
C TRP A 3 1.67 -7.08 -4.57
N ARG A 4 0.59 -7.85 -4.45
CA ARG A 4 -0.42 -7.99 -5.49
C ARG A 4 -1.78 -7.47 -5.02
N VAL A 5 -2.43 -6.68 -5.87
CA VAL A 5 -3.79 -6.18 -5.68
C VAL A 5 -4.58 -6.43 -6.95
N VAL A 6 -5.62 -7.25 -6.86
CA VAL A 6 -6.52 -7.52 -7.98
C VAL A 6 -7.95 -7.38 -7.50
N GLY A 7 -8.75 -6.64 -8.27
CA GLY A 7 -10.16 -6.48 -7.98
C GLY A 7 -10.90 -5.95 -9.18
N GLN A 8 -12.09 -6.48 -9.43
CA GLN A 8 -12.93 -5.98 -10.50
C GLN A 8 -13.19 -4.48 -10.31
N LEU A 9 -13.01 -3.70 -11.37
CA LEU A 9 -13.35 -2.29 -11.38
C LEU A 9 -14.29 -2.02 -12.55
N VAL A 10 -15.57 -1.89 -12.25
CA VAL A 10 -16.58 -1.47 -13.21
C VAL A 10 -17.43 -0.35 -12.62
N PRO A 11 -18.00 0.52 -13.46
CA PRO A 11 -18.94 1.53 -13.01
C PRO A 11 -20.15 0.89 -12.31
N LEU A 12 -20.44 1.34 -11.10
CA LEU A 12 -21.65 0.94 -10.38
C LEU A 12 -22.57 2.14 -10.24
N SER A 13 -23.73 2.08 -10.89
CA SER A 13 -24.70 3.19 -10.87
C SER A 13 -25.09 3.55 -9.43
N GLY A 14 -25.14 4.85 -9.12
CA GLY A 14 -25.49 5.37 -7.81
C GLY A 14 -24.41 5.23 -6.73
N THR A 15 -23.23 4.70 -7.06
CA THR A 15 -22.10 4.62 -6.12
C THR A 15 -20.97 5.58 -6.51
N PHE A 16 -20.01 5.76 -5.61
CA PHE A 16 -18.80 6.52 -5.88
C PHE A 16 -18.00 5.99 -7.07
N SER A 17 -17.95 4.66 -7.29
CA SER A 17 -17.25 4.07 -8.44
C SER A 17 -17.96 4.32 -9.77
N GLY A 18 -19.25 4.65 -9.76
CA GLY A 18 -20.01 5.04 -10.95
C GLY A 18 -19.78 6.49 -11.41
N THR A 19 -18.99 7.29 -10.68
CA THR A 19 -18.74 8.69 -11.06
C THR A 19 -17.98 8.79 -12.40
N PRO A 20 -18.47 9.57 -13.38
CA PRO A 20 -17.90 9.57 -14.74
C PRO A 20 -16.41 9.93 -14.81
N TRP A 21 -15.95 10.82 -13.93
CA TRP A 21 -14.55 11.27 -13.91
C TRP A 21 -13.56 10.18 -13.49
N ARG A 22 -14.01 9.09 -12.85
CA ARG A 22 -13.14 7.93 -12.54
C ARG A 22 -12.97 7.00 -13.74
N GLN A 23 -13.95 7.00 -14.64
CA GLN A 23 -13.91 6.22 -15.89
C GLN A 23 -13.17 6.97 -16.98
N ARG A 24 -13.33 8.29 -17.05
CA ARG A 24 -12.66 9.15 -18.02
C ARG A 24 -11.90 10.24 -17.28
N PRO A 25 -10.78 9.88 -16.62
CA PRO A 25 -10.06 10.83 -15.79
C PRO A 25 -9.41 11.92 -16.66
N GLY A 26 -9.58 13.17 -16.25
CA GLY A 26 -8.82 14.31 -16.81
C GLY A 26 -7.36 14.35 -16.35
N TYR A 27 -6.89 13.30 -15.66
CA TYR A 27 -5.55 13.17 -15.11
C TYR A 27 -4.96 11.81 -15.52
N ARG A 28 -3.63 11.77 -15.64
CA ARG A 28 -2.90 10.55 -16.01
C ARG A 28 -2.95 9.51 -14.89
N GLY A 29 -3.05 8.23 -15.26
CA GLY A 29 -2.91 7.09 -14.36
C GLY A 29 -4.20 6.52 -13.79
N GLY A 30 -5.35 7.21 -13.94
CA GLY A 30 -6.67 6.68 -13.62
C GLY A 30 -6.75 5.95 -12.27
N ALA A 31 -7.20 4.69 -12.29
CA ALA A 31 -7.34 3.85 -11.10
C ALA A 31 -6.03 3.65 -10.32
N HIS A 32 -4.88 3.66 -11.00
CA HIS A 32 -3.59 3.56 -10.31
C HIS A 32 -3.24 4.84 -9.56
N LEU A 33 -3.57 6.03 -10.08
CA LEU A 33 -3.36 7.27 -9.33
C LEU A 33 -4.39 7.45 -8.20
N ASP A 34 -5.59 6.90 -8.39
CA ASP A 34 -6.68 7.00 -7.44
C ASP A 34 -6.56 5.99 -6.28
N ALA A 35 -6.40 4.70 -6.56
CA ALA A 35 -6.26 3.65 -5.54
C ALA A 35 -4.79 3.31 -5.25
N GLY A 36 -3.95 3.28 -6.27
CA GLY A 36 -2.56 2.84 -6.16
C GLY A 36 -1.69 3.74 -5.29
N VAL A 37 -2.04 5.03 -5.10
CA VAL A 37 -1.30 5.93 -4.19
C VAL A 37 -1.36 5.47 -2.74
N HIS A 38 -2.48 4.86 -2.32
CA HIS A 38 -2.60 4.23 -1.01
C HIS A 38 -1.69 3.00 -0.90
N ASN A 39 -1.53 2.27 -2.02
CA ASN A 39 -0.60 1.16 -2.05
C ASN A 39 0.85 1.65 -1.95
N VAL A 40 1.25 2.62 -2.76
CA VAL A 40 2.59 3.22 -2.67
C VAL A 40 2.87 3.79 -1.28
N ALA A 41 1.88 4.42 -0.61
CA ALA A 41 2.04 4.90 0.75
C ALA A 41 2.41 3.78 1.74
N GLN A 42 1.74 2.62 1.65
CA GLN A 42 2.06 1.46 2.48
C GLN A 42 3.40 0.82 2.09
N ILE A 43 3.77 0.78 0.80
CA ILE A 43 5.11 0.35 0.37
C ILE A 43 6.16 1.21 1.06
N ARG A 44 6.02 2.54 0.96
CA ARG A 44 6.96 3.50 1.51
C ARG A 44 7.00 3.50 3.04
N LEU A 45 5.86 3.25 3.69
CA LEU A 45 5.80 3.05 5.15
C LEU A 45 6.63 1.84 5.60
N LEU A 46 6.55 0.73 4.87
CA LEU A 46 7.11 -0.55 5.31
C LEU A 46 8.50 -0.85 4.75
N CYS A 47 8.83 -0.33 3.58
CA CYS A 47 10.07 -0.63 2.85
C CYS A 47 10.98 0.60 2.68
N GLY A 48 10.50 1.80 3.03
CA GLY A 48 11.18 3.05 2.73
C GLY A 48 10.99 3.50 1.28
N ASP A 49 11.72 4.54 0.89
CA ASP A 49 11.65 5.10 -0.46
C ASP A 49 12.35 4.21 -1.50
N ALA A 50 11.79 4.22 -2.71
CA ALA A 50 12.39 3.56 -3.86
C ALA A 50 13.38 4.51 -4.56
N ALA A 51 14.57 4.02 -4.88
CA ALA A 51 15.58 4.73 -5.66
C ALA A 51 15.30 4.67 -7.18
N LYS A 52 14.70 3.57 -7.64
CA LYS A 52 14.39 3.33 -9.05
C LYS A 52 13.13 2.49 -9.21
N VAL A 53 12.50 2.65 -10.37
CA VAL A 53 11.33 1.88 -10.78
C VAL A 53 11.46 1.41 -12.22
N HIS A 54 11.01 0.18 -12.48
CA HIS A 54 10.75 -0.34 -13.82
C HIS A 54 9.28 -0.74 -13.94
N GLY A 55 8.55 -0.19 -14.90
CA GLY A 55 7.12 -0.38 -15.05
C GLY A 55 6.72 -1.17 -16.30
N ALA A 56 5.52 -1.75 -16.26
CA ALA A 56 4.77 -2.22 -17.41
C ALA A 56 3.27 -1.95 -17.17
N ILE A 57 2.54 -1.63 -18.24
CA ILE A 57 1.10 -1.36 -18.19
C ILE A 57 0.33 -2.20 -19.20
N GLN A 58 -0.94 -2.42 -18.91
CA GLN A 58 -1.89 -3.01 -19.84
C GLN A 58 -3.23 -2.27 -19.79
N TRP A 59 -3.88 -2.23 -20.95
CA TRP A 59 -5.24 -1.74 -21.13
C TRP A 59 -6.16 -2.94 -21.39
N ALA A 60 -6.69 -3.53 -20.32
CA ALA A 60 -7.51 -4.74 -20.35
C ALA A 60 -8.94 -4.53 -19.82
N ASN A 61 -9.32 -3.31 -19.48
CA ASN A 61 -10.66 -2.96 -19.01
C ASN A 61 -11.26 -1.89 -19.93
N SER A 62 -12.35 -2.23 -20.62
CA SER A 62 -12.98 -1.34 -21.61
C SER A 62 -13.83 -0.23 -20.98
N THR A 63 -14.12 -0.33 -19.68
CA THR A 63 -14.99 0.60 -18.95
C THR A 63 -14.26 1.82 -18.38
N ILE A 64 -12.92 1.83 -18.46
CA ILE A 64 -12.07 2.91 -17.97
C ILE A 64 -11.08 3.36 -19.06
N ASP A 65 -10.91 4.66 -19.21
CA ASP A 65 -9.99 5.32 -20.15
C ASP A 65 -8.65 5.61 -19.46
N ALA A 66 -8.08 4.56 -18.88
CA ALA A 66 -6.76 4.53 -18.26
C ALA A 66 -6.22 3.10 -18.25
N PRO A 67 -4.91 2.89 -18.05
CA PRO A 67 -4.38 1.55 -17.83
C PRO A 67 -5.10 0.85 -16.68
N SER A 68 -5.52 -0.39 -16.90
CA SER A 68 -6.18 -1.22 -15.89
C SER A 68 -5.19 -2.02 -15.06
N ASP A 69 -4.04 -2.34 -15.65
CA ASP A 69 -3.01 -3.12 -15.00
C ASP A 69 -1.69 -2.33 -15.00
N LEU A 70 -1.02 -2.36 -13.85
CA LEU A 70 0.27 -1.77 -13.61
C LEU A 70 1.13 -2.77 -12.84
N THR A 71 2.30 -3.06 -13.37
CA THR A 71 3.34 -3.82 -12.66
C THR A 71 4.59 -2.97 -12.54
N LEU A 72 5.11 -2.87 -11.31
CA LEU A 72 6.33 -2.15 -10.98
C LEU A 72 7.33 -3.11 -10.33
N ASN A 73 8.57 -3.06 -10.79
CA ASN A 73 9.74 -3.54 -10.04
C ASN A 73 10.41 -2.33 -9.38
N LEU A 74 10.75 -2.46 -8.10
CA LEU A 74 11.26 -1.38 -7.27
C LEU A 74 12.63 -1.76 -6.69
N GLU A 75 13.61 -0.87 -6.84
CA GLU A 75 14.86 -0.90 -6.08
C GLU A 75 14.76 0.16 -4.97
N PHE A 76 14.88 -0.25 -3.71
CA PHE A 76 14.79 0.64 -2.55
C PHE A 76 16.14 1.28 -2.22
N ASP A 77 16.13 2.44 -1.56
CA ASP A 77 17.36 3.11 -1.09
C ASP A 77 18.18 2.22 -0.14
N SER A 78 17.50 1.30 0.57
CA SER A 78 18.11 0.29 1.43
C SER A 78 18.86 -0.82 0.67
N GLY A 79 18.76 -0.85 -0.67
CA GLY A 79 19.24 -1.94 -1.51
C GLY A 79 18.30 -3.14 -1.59
N ALA A 80 17.19 -3.15 -0.84
CA ALA A 80 16.15 -4.15 -0.99
C ALA A 80 15.49 -4.02 -2.38
N ILE A 81 14.88 -5.11 -2.84
CA ILE A 81 14.08 -5.12 -4.06
C ILE A 81 12.65 -5.56 -3.79
N GLY A 82 11.73 -5.16 -4.65
CA GLY A 82 10.38 -5.68 -4.61
C GLY A 82 9.59 -5.48 -5.88
N ASN A 83 8.38 -6.04 -5.88
CA ASN A 83 7.41 -5.86 -6.95
C ASN A 83 6.05 -5.44 -6.38
N TYR A 84 5.34 -4.65 -7.18
CA TYR A 84 3.96 -4.25 -6.96
C TYR A 84 3.18 -4.47 -8.25
N THR A 85 2.11 -5.25 -8.18
CA THR A 85 1.19 -5.44 -9.30
C THR A 85 -0.22 -5.09 -8.85
N ALA A 86 -0.85 -4.15 -9.57
CA ALA A 86 -2.27 -3.85 -9.44
C ALA A 86 -2.98 -4.17 -10.76
N SER A 87 -4.13 -4.84 -10.67
CA SER A 87 -4.96 -5.19 -11.82
C SER A 87 -6.43 -4.93 -11.52
N TYR A 88 -7.07 -4.21 -12.43
CA TYR A 88 -8.45 -3.76 -12.30
C TYR A 88 -9.28 -4.20 -13.52
N PRO A 89 -9.53 -5.51 -13.68
CA PRO A 89 -10.24 -6.02 -14.85
C PRO A 89 -11.73 -5.66 -14.82
N GLU A 90 -12.35 -5.70 -16.00
CA GLU A 90 -13.80 -5.60 -16.15
C GLU A 90 -14.52 -6.86 -15.64
N LEU A 91 -13.86 -8.02 -15.73
CA LEU A 91 -14.40 -9.30 -15.31
C LEU A 91 -14.45 -9.43 -13.79
N ALA A 92 -15.49 -10.11 -13.31
CA ALA A 92 -15.55 -10.52 -11.91
C ALA A 92 -14.37 -11.43 -11.59
N VAL A 93 -13.56 -11.01 -10.63
CA VAL A 93 -12.38 -11.76 -10.21
C VAL A 93 -12.79 -12.73 -9.09
N PRO A 94 -12.31 -13.98 -9.10
CA PRO A 94 -12.40 -14.86 -7.94
C PRO A 94 -11.82 -14.20 -6.69
N ARG A 95 -12.04 -14.81 -5.52
CA ARG A 95 -11.45 -14.29 -4.28
C ARG A 95 -9.93 -14.35 -4.36
N GLU A 96 -9.31 -13.19 -4.51
CA GLU A 96 -7.86 -13.02 -4.50
C GLU A 96 -7.35 -12.78 -3.07
N PRO A 97 -6.18 -13.32 -2.70
CA PRO A 97 -5.61 -13.09 -1.37
C PRO A 97 -5.24 -11.63 -1.13
N ASN A 98 -4.90 -10.88 -2.20
CA ASN A 98 -4.53 -9.46 -2.18
C ASN A 98 -3.58 -9.11 -1.02
N GLU A 99 -2.46 -9.80 -0.99
CA GLU A 99 -1.52 -9.80 0.13
C GLU A 99 -0.20 -9.11 -0.24
N MET A 100 0.41 -8.51 0.79
CA MET A 100 1.78 -8.02 0.73
C MET A 100 2.66 -8.94 1.56
N ARG A 101 3.77 -9.38 0.98
CA ARG A 101 4.80 -10.19 1.63
C ARG A 101 6.13 -9.46 1.68
N MET A 102 6.78 -9.48 2.83
CA MET A 102 8.12 -8.94 3.02
C MET A 102 9.02 -10.04 3.55
N TYR A 103 10.18 -10.18 2.93
CA TYR A 103 11.15 -11.24 3.21
C TYR A 103 12.36 -10.58 3.86
N GLY A 104 12.53 -10.82 5.15
CA GLY A 104 13.68 -10.36 5.93
C GLY A 104 14.61 -11.51 6.26
N THR A 105 15.68 -11.19 7.00
CA THR A 105 16.64 -12.18 7.50
C THR A 105 16.05 -13.05 8.60
N ASP A 106 15.11 -12.49 9.39
CA ASP A 106 14.60 -13.13 10.60
C ASP A 106 13.22 -13.79 10.37
N GLY A 107 12.62 -13.57 9.21
CA GLY A 107 11.31 -14.10 8.89
C GLY A 107 10.62 -13.44 7.71
N VAL A 108 9.38 -13.84 7.50
CA VAL A 108 8.49 -13.33 6.45
C VAL A 108 7.26 -12.70 7.09
N LEU A 109 7.04 -11.41 6.80
CA LEU A 109 5.82 -10.71 7.19
C LEU A 109 4.78 -10.80 6.08
N VAL A 110 3.56 -11.22 6.42
CA VAL A 110 2.41 -11.33 5.51
C VAL A 110 1.30 -10.42 6.00
N LEU A 111 0.88 -9.48 5.15
CA LEU A 111 -0.21 -8.55 5.42
C LEU A 111 -1.37 -8.87 4.47
N ASN A 112 -2.53 -9.20 5.02
CA ASN A 112 -3.73 -9.55 4.26
C ASN A 112 -5.01 -9.28 5.06
N GLY A 113 -6.17 -9.63 4.50
CA GLY A 113 -7.47 -9.52 5.18
C GLY A 113 -8.57 -8.94 4.30
N ALA A 114 -9.81 -9.32 4.57
CA ALA A 114 -10.98 -8.78 3.87
C ALA A 114 -11.33 -7.37 4.39
N ARG A 115 -12.17 -6.59 3.69
CA ARG A 115 -12.45 -5.18 4.04
C ARG A 115 -12.65 -4.87 5.54
N GLY A 116 -13.35 -5.73 6.31
CA GLY A 116 -13.59 -5.55 7.75
C GLY A 116 -12.55 -6.17 8.71
N GLU A 117 -11.50 -6.79 8.18
CA GLU A 117 -10.44 -7.43 8.95
C GLU A 117 -9.06 -7.14 8.36
N ARG A 118 -8.03 -6.96 9.19
CA ARG A 118 -6.63 -7.04 8.73
C ARG A 118 -5.88 -8.06 9.56
N ARG A 119 -4.99 -8.79 8.91
CA ARG A 119 -4.11 -9.78 9.51
C ARG A 119 -2.67 -9.44 9.17
N VAL A 120 -1.84 -9.47 10.19
CA VAL A 120 -0.38 -9.34 10.09
C VAL A 120 0.19 -10.61 10.68
N THR A 121 0.81 -11.45 9.85
CA THR A 121 1.43 -12.70 10.28
C THR A 121 2.94 -12.63 10.08
N LEU A 122 3.71 -12.84 11.14
CA LEU A 122 5.16 -13.02 11.09
C LEU A 122 5.46 -14.53 11.13
N HIS A 123 6.06 -15.04 10.08
CA HIS A 123 6.60 -16.40 10.01
C HIS A 123 8.10 -16.35 10.29
N ARG A 124 8.58 -17.08 11.29
CA ARG A 124 10.00 -17.14 11.67
C ARG A 124 10.68 -18.37 11.07
N ALA A 125 12.02 -18.34 11.05
CA ALA A 125 12.83 -19.43 10.50
C ALA A 125 12.68 -20.75 11.26
N ASP A 126 12.33 -20.70 12.55
CA ASP A 126 12.06 -21.87 13.39
C ASP A 126 10.68 -22.52 13.16
N GLY A 127 9.93 -22.02 12.17
CA GLY A 127 8.57 -22.50 11.86
C GLY A 127 7.48 -21.91 12.77
N SER A 128 7.84 -21.19 13.84
CA SER A 128 6.85 -20.48 14.63
C SER A 128 6.22 -19.34 13.84
N HIS A 129 4.96 -19.04 14.13
CA HIS A 129 4.33 -17.85 13.60
C HIS A 129 3.48 -17.13 14.63
N GLU A 130 3.46 -15.81 14.51
CA GLU A 130 2.67 -14.90 15.32
C GLU A 130 1.72 -14.13 14.41
N ARG A 131 0.44 -14.12 14.76
CA ARG A 131 -0.61 -13.49 13.96
C ARG A 131 -1.35 -12.46 14.80
N HIS A 132 -1.32 -11.22 14.34
CA HIS A 132 -2.18 -10.15 14.82
C HIS A 132 -3.41 -10.08 13.91
N THR A 133 -4.60 -10.17 14.50
CA THR A 133 -5.88 -10.04 13.79
C THR A 133 -6.62 -8.82 14.33
N PHE A 134 -7.02 -7.94 13.41
CA PHE A 134 -7.74 -6.71 13.68
C PHE A 134 -9.13 -6.79 13.07
N GLN A 135 -10.19 -6.65 13.88
CA GLN A 135 -11.58 -6.73 13.44
C GLN A 135 -12.36 -5.50 13.89
N GLY A 136 -13.42 -5.14 13.17
CA GLY A 136 -14.19 -3.93 13.48
C GLY A 136 -13.41 -2.63 13.24
N ILE A 137 -12.37 -2.70 12.41
CA ILE A 137 -11.59 -1.54 11.97
C ILE A 137 -12.42 -0.68 11.00
N ASP A 138 -12.08 0.60 10.93
CA ASP A 138 -12.74 1.57 10.05
C ASP A 138 -11.95 1.86 8.76
N ASN A 139 -10.84 1.15 8.52
CA ASN A 139 -9.87 1.42 7.45
C ASN A 139 -9.03 2.70 7.62
N GLY A 140 -8.92 3.21 8.85
CA GLY A 140 -7.99 4.30 9.19
C GLY A 140 -8.61 5.69 9.28
N TYR A 141 -9.90 5.84 8.97
CA TYR A 141 -10.58 7.15 8.97
C TYR A 141 -10.53 7.85 10.33
N HIS A 142 -10.73 7.13 11.43
CA HIS A 142 -10.62 7.68 12.78
C HIS A 142 -9.21 8.22 13.03
N GLY A 143 -8.19 7.45 12.65
CA GLY A 143 -6.79 7.84 12.86
C GLY A 143 -6.39 9.07 12.04
N GLU A 144 -6.87 9.15 10.79
CA GLU A 144 -6.69 10.31 9.93
C GLU A 144 -7.27 11.59 10.54
N LEU A 145 -8.55 11.56 10.92
CA LEU A 145 -9.23 12.71 11.53
C LEU A 145 -8.62 13.09 12.87
N ARG A 146 -8.22 12.09 13.67
CA ARG A 146 -7.56 12.32 14.95
C ARG A 146 -6.17 12.94 14.78
N ASN A 147 -5.35 12.48 13.83
CA ASN A 147 -4.05 13.09 13.56
C ASN A 147 -4.21 14.55 13.15
N PHE A 148 -5.19 14.85 12.29
CA PHE A 148 -5.49 16.22 11.88
C PHE A 148 -5.93 17.09 13.07
N ALA A 149 -6.87 16.60 13.88
CA ALA A 149 -7.33 17.33 15.07
C ALA A 149 -6.19 17.57 16.06
N ASP A 150 -5.34 16.58 16.28
CA ASP A 150 -4.17 16.67 17.17
C ASP A 150 -3.15 17.70 16.67
N ALA A 151 -2.93 17.76 15.36
CA ALA A 151 -2.07 18.78 14.75
C ALA A 151 -2.62 20.20 14.93
N VAL A 152 -3.93 20.38 14.75
CA VAL A 152 -4.57 21.70 14.87
C VAL A 152 -4.62 22.17 16.33
N VAL A 153 -5.02 21.29 17.26
CA VAL A 153 -5.27 21.69 18.66
C VAL A 153 -3.99 21.74 19.48
N HIS A 154 -3.01 20.89 19.16
CA HIS A 154 -1.84 20.68 20.01
C HIS A 154 -0.50 20.85 19.28
N GLY A 155 -0.51 21.16 17.98
CA GLY A 155 0.72 21.36 17.22
C GLY A 155 1.51 20.08 16.94
N GLU A 156 0.88 18.91 17.03
CA GLU A 156 1.49 17.63 16.64
C GLU A 156 1.78 17.59 15.13
N PRO A 157 2.78 16.83 14.66
CA PRO A 157 3.02 16.65 13.24
C PRO A 157 1.88 15.86 12.56
N VAL A 158 1.53 16.29 11.34
CA VAL A 158 0.67 15.50 10.44
C VAL A 158 1.53 14.48 9.70
N VAL A 159 1.08 13.23 9.66
CA VAL A 159 1.76 12.15 8.92
C VAL A 159 1.50 12.27 7.42
N GLY A 160 0.23 12.46 7.04
CA GLY A 160 -0.20 12.66 5.64
C GLY A 160 0.10 14.06 5.11
N THR A 161 1.37 14.48 5.09
CA THR A 161 1.75 15.80 4.57
C THR A 161 1.57 15.88 3.04
N ILE A 162 1.47 17.10 2.51
CA ILE A 162 1.44 17.33 1.04
C ILE A 162 2.63 16.65 0.37
N ARG A 163 3.82 16.72 0.98
CA ARG A 163 5.03 16.09 0.46
C ARG A 163 4.89 14.58 0.35
N GLN A 164 4.40 13.92 1.40
CA GLN A 164 4.19 12.47 1.39
C GLN A 164 3.22 12.05 0.28
N SER A 165 2.09 12.76 0.16
CA SER A 165 1.10 12.52 -0.89
C SER A 165 1.67 12.78 -2.30
N PHE A 166 2.47 13.83 -2.46
CA PHE A 166 3.11 14.17 -3.73
C PHE A 166 4.17 13.13 -4.13
N THR A 167 4.97 12.63 -3.20
CA THR A 167 5.94 11.54 -3.45
C THR A 167 5.22 10.26 -3.85
N ASN A 168 4.13 9.88 -3.16
CA ASN A 168 3.32 8.71 -3.55
C ASN A 168 2.79 8.83 -4.98
N MET A 169 2.25 10.00 -5.32
CA MET A 169 1.76 10.31 -6.66
C MET A 169 2.88 10.23 -7.71
N LEU A 170 4.03 10.85 -7.45
CA LEU A 170 5.15 10.86 -8.39
C LEU A 170 5.73 9.46 -8.62
N THR A 171 5.83 8.61 -7.60
CA THR A 171 6.29 7.22 -7.78
C THR A 171 5.42 6.48 -8.81
N ILE A 172 4.10 6.68 -8.80
CA ILE A 172 3.20 6.08 -9.79
C ILE A 172 3.42 6.69 -11.17
N LEU A 173 3.46 8.02 -11.27
CA LEU A 173 3.66 8.69 -12.54
C LEU A 173 5.01 8.32 -13.18
N ARG A 174 6.07 8.13 -12.38
CA ARG A 174 7.38 7.65 -12.82
C ARG A 174 7.36 6.17 -13.20
N GLY A 175 6.56 5.35 -12.52
CA GLY A 175 6.27 3.98 -12.92
C GLY A 175 5.58 3.90 -14.28
N LEU A 176 4.62 4.79 -14.55
CA LEU A 176 4.00 4.93 -15.86
C LEU A 176 4.98 5.45 -16.92
N ASP A 177 5.82 6.44 -16.58
CA ASP A 177 6.88 6.93 -17.49
C ASP A 177 7.81 5.78 -17.89
N SER A 178 8.16 4.94 -16.93
CA SER A 178 9.01 3.76 -17.14
C SER A 178 8.33 2.75 -18.07
N ALA A 179 7.05 2.47 -17.84
CA ALA A 179 6.27 1.54 -18.66
C ALA A 179 6.12 2.00 -20.12
N GLU A 180 5.82 3.29 -20.32
CA GLU A 180 5.65 3.87 -21.66
C GLU A 180 6.97 3.92 -22.45
N LYS A 181 8.11 4.11 -21.75
CA LYS A 181 9.43 4.17 -22.37
C LYS A 181 10.13 2.82 -22.48
N GLY A 182 9.70 1.81 -21.71
CA GLY A 182 10.38 0.53 -21.59
C GLY A 182 11.75 0.62 -20.93
N THR A 183 11.95 1.58 -20.03
CA THR A 183 13.26 1.86 -19.39
C THR A 183 13.13 2.02 -17.89
N VAL A 184 14.17 1.69 -17.13
CA VAL A 184 14.27 2.02 -15.70
C VAL A 184 14.27 3.54 -15.51
N VAL A 185 13.50 4.05 -14.56
CA VAL A 185 13.41 5.47 -14.20
C VAL A 185 13.93 5.66 -12.78
N SER A 186 14.78 6.67 -12.59
CA SER A 186 15.25 7.06 -11.26
C SER A 186 14.17 7.83 -10.50
N LEU A 187 14.14 7.62 -9.20
CA LEU A 187 13.29 8.32 -8.23
C LEU A 187 14.13 9.09 -7.21
N ALA A 188 15.44 9.22 -7.41
CA ALA A 188 16.34 9.88 -6.49
C ALA A 188 16.05 11.38 -6.32
N ASP A 189 15.38 12.00 -7.31
CA ASP A 189 14.88 13.37 -7.24
C ASP A 189 13.68 13.52 -6.28
N LEU A 190 13.06 12.40 -5.89
CA LEU A 190 11.98 12.35 -4.90
C LEU A 190 12.50 12.13 -3.47
N ALA A 191 13.77 11.74 -3.33
CA ALA A 191 14.38 11.47 -2.03
C ALA A 191 14.56 12.77 -1.23
N ASP A 192 14.26 12.69 0.06
CA ASP A 192 14.37 13.83 0.97
C ASP A 192 15.85 14.21 1.20
N GLY A 193 16.38 15.15 0.41
CA GLY A 193 17.69 15.75 0.65
C GLY A 193 17.77 16.64 1.90
N ALA A 194 16.64 16.90 2.59
CA ALA A 194 16.53 17.90 3.66
C ALA A 194 16.02 17.38 5.01
N SER A 195 15.46 16.17 5.10
CA SER A 195 14.83 15.67 6.35
C SER A 195 15.51 14.42 6.93
N GLY A 196 16.26 13.66 6.13
CA GLY A 196 16.84 12.38 6.55
C GLY A 196 15.82 11.27 6.85
N VAL A 197 14.52 11.51 6.64
CA VAL A 197 13.45 10.52 6.87
C VAL A 197 13.07 9.87 5.54
N SER A 198 13.54 8.64 5.32
CA SER A 198 13.10 7.82 4.19
C SER A 198 11.70 7.23 4.49
N GLY A 199 10.79 7.32 3.52
CA GLY A 199 9.47 6.68 3.57
C GLY A 199 8.34 7.49 4.20
N VAL A 200 7.21 6.81 4.47
CA VAL A 200 6.04 7.38 5.14
C VAL A 200 6.16 7.10 6.65
N PRO A 201 6.04 8.10 7.54
CA PRO A 201 6.14 7.86 8.97
C PRO A 201 4.91 7.12 9.49
N LEU A 202 5.10 6.25 10.49
CA LEU A 202 3.99 5.61 11.17
C LEU A 202 3.30 6.60 12.11
N TRP A 203 1.99 6.78 11.93
CA TRP A 203 1.18 7.55 12.87
C TRP A 203 1.00 6.79 14.20
N ARG A 204 1.07 7.53 15.32
CA ARG A 204 0.71 7.04 16.65
C ARG A 204 -0.21 8.07 17.32
N PRO A 205 -1.34 7.66 17.91
CA PRO A 205 -2.19 8.58 18.66
C PRO A 205 -1.40 9.21 19.83
N ARG A 206 -1.73 10.45 20.20
CA ARG A 206 -1.12 11.06 21.40
C ARG A 206 -1.40 10.20 22.63
N GLY A 207 -0.35 9.92 23.39
CA GLY A 207 -0.40 9.09 24.61
C GLY A 207 -0.32 7.58 24.36
N ALA A 208 -0.21 7.14 23.10
CA ALA A 208 0.05 5.74 22.78
C ALA A 208 1.44 5.31 23.24
N SER A 209 1.53 4.13 23.85
CA SER A 209 2.78 3.49 24.28
C SER A 209 3.13 2.28 23.42
N GLY A 210 2.12 1.53 23.01
CA GLY A 210 2.18 0.42 22.08
C GLY A 210 1.96 0.83 20.63
N LEU A 211 2.25 -0.11 19.73
CA LEU A 211 2.13 0.07 18.29
C LEU A 211 0.67 0.21 17.81
N PHE A 212 -0.27 -0.40 18.53
CA PHE A 212 -1.69 -0.49 18.13
C PHE A 212 -2.64 0.21 19.11
N ASP A 213 -2.11 0.92 20.10
CA ASP A 213 -2.92 1.63 21.10
C ASP A 213 -3.83 2.65 20.41
N GLY A 214 -5.08 2.76 20.89
CA GLY A 214 -6.03 3.77 20.42
C GLY A 214 -6.58 3.55 19.00
N LEU A 215 -6.28 2.42 18.36
CA LEU A 215 -6.92 2.03 17.11
C LEU A 215 -8.35 1.52 17.36
N PRO A 216 -9.31 1.83 16.47
CA PRO A 216 -10.68 1.33 16.60
C PRO A 216 -10.75 -0.18 16.32
N GLY A 217 -11.75 -0.85 16.91
CA GLY A 217 -11.99 -2.27 16.73
C GLY A 217 -11.39 -3.13 17.83
N SER A 218 -11.28 -4.43 17.55
CA SER A 218 -10.63 -5.42 18.41
C SER A 218 -9.31 -5.88 17.79
N HIS A 219 -8.35 -6.19 18.67
CA HIS A 219 -7.05 -6.74 18.30
C HIS A 219 -6.83 -8.02 19.10
N THR A 220 -6.60 -9.12 18.40
CA THR A 220 -6.21 -10.41 19.00
C THR A 220 -4.86 -10.85 18.46
N VAL A 221 -4.11 -11.59 19.30
CA VAL A 221 -2.82 -12.18 18.95
C VAL A 221 -2.93 -13.69 19.14
N SER A 222 -2.48 -14.46 18.15
CA SER A 222 -2.29 -15.90 18.27
C SER A 222 -0.85 -16.26 17.91
N SER A 223 -0.31 -17.27 18.56
CA SER A 223 1.01 -17.81 18.31
C SER A 223 0.93 -19.33 18.25
N ASP A 224 1.31 -19.91 17.13
CA ASP A 224 1.33 -21.37 16.94
C ASP A 224 2.73 -21.80 16.49
N GLN A 225 3.20 -22.94 17.00
CA GLN A 225 4.37 -23.62 16.43
C GLN A 225 3.91 -24.46 15.24
N ALA A 226 4.73 -24.58 14.21
CA ALA A 226 4.50 -25.59 13.19
C ALA A 226 4.47 -26.97 13.87
N ASP A 227 3.34 -27.68 13.77
CA ASP A 227 3.32 -29.11 14.01
C ASP A 227 4.43 -29.72 13.15
N GLY A 228 5.33 -30.49 13.77
CA GLY A 228 6.52 -31.08 13.15
C GLY A 228 6.20 -32.11 12.06
N GLY A 229 5.62 -31.67 10.95
CA GLY A 229 5.36 -32.45 9.75
C GLY A 229 6.53 -32.33 8.76
N GLU A 230 7.05 -33.47 8.39
CA GLU A 230 8.32 -33.72 7.68
C GLU A 230 8.51 -33.01 6.33
N ALA A 231 9.79 -32.91 5.99
CA ALA A 231 10.38 -32.40 4.74
C ALA A 231 10.00 -33.20 3.49
#